data_AF-A0A5C1QBF8-F1
#
_entry.id   AF-A0A5C1QBF8-F1
#
_cell.length_a   1.000
_cell.length_b   1.000
_cell.length_c   1.000
_cell.angle_alpha   90.00
_cell.angle_beta   90.00
_cell.angle_gamma   90.00
#
_symmetry.space_group_name_H-M   'P 1'
#
loop_
_entity.id
_entity.type
_entity.pdbx_description
1 polymer ?
#
loop_
_entity_poly.entity_id
_entity_poly.type
_entity_poly.pdbx_seq_one_letter_code
_entity_poly.pdbx_strand_id
1 'polypeptide(L)'
;MLIHDQMIHNRIIMNFHHEYPVIKVLDAVGAMIDNGQNGTDVVIIDGYDFNRGAIKDIDQIKKFAKEKSVEVWFSDTIYPNSLDEDGIPKNLNPFIHDIKTVLTIKPDGNSLKLSFVKHGAISQESHLCLDAKTLLIC
;
A
#
# COMPACT_ATOMS: atom_id res chain seq x y z
N MET A 1 -5.59 15.26 22.74
CA MET A 1 -6.07 14.24 21.79
C MET A 1 -4.83 13.53 21.28
N LEU A 2 -4.74 12.20 21.45
CA LEU A 2 -3.50 11.45 21.15
C LEU A 2 -3.32 11.39 19.63
N ILE A 3 -2.10 11.62 19.13
CA ILE A 3 -1.72 11.58 17.70
C ILE A 3 -2.23 10.31 17.00
N HIS A 4 -2.29 9.20 17.74
CA HIS A 4 -2.87 7.94 17.31
C HIS A 4 -4.31 8.06 16.80
N ASP A 5 -5.17 8.81 17.49
CA ASP A 5 -6.58 8.97 17.11
C ASP A 5 -6.69 9.73 15.79
N GLN A 6 -5.87 10.75 15.59
CA GLN A 6 -5.83 11.51 14.34
C GLN A 6 -5.37 10.64 13.16
N MET A 7 -4.39 9.75 13.36
CA MET A 7 -3.93 8.83 12.31
C MET A 7 -4.99 7.78 11.91
N ILE A 8 -5.85 7.36 12.85
CA ILE A 8 -6.93 6.39 12.54
C ILE A 8 -8.09 7.05 11.79
N HIS A 9 -8.41 8.31 12.08
CA HIS A 9 -9.60 8.98 11.52
C HIS A 9 -9.41 9.42 10.06
N ASN A 10 -8.17 9.51 9.57
CA ASN A 10 -7.83 10.11 8.28
C ASN A 10 -7.49 9.07 7.19
N ARG A 11 -8.02 7.85 7.30
CA ARG A 11 -7.75 6.78 6.31
C ARG A 11 -9.01 6.07 5.84
N ILE A 12 -9.01 5.72 4.56
CA ILE A 12 -9.98 4.81 3.95
C ILE A 12 -9.28 3.49 3.65
N ILE A 13 -9.80 2.39 4.18
CA ILE A 13 -9.31 1.04 3.86
C ILE A 13 -10.38 0.33 3.04
N MET A 14 -9.96 -0.22 1.91
CA MET A 14 -10.86 -0.82 0.93
C MET A 14 -10.31 -2.14 0.46
N ASN A 15 -11.12 -3.19 0.59
CA ASN A 15 -10.79 -4.50 0.04
C ASN A 15 -11.11 -4.51 -1.46
N PHE A 16 -10.07 -4.66 -2.28
CA PHE A 16 -10.19 -4.62 -3.73
C PHE A 16 -10.38 -6.01 -4.33
N HIS A 17 -11.46 -6.16 -5.08
CA HIS A 17 -11.75 -7.37 -5.84
C HIS A 17 -11.61 -7.06 -7.34
N HIS A 18 -10.77 -7.83 -8.04
CA HIS A 18 -10.50 -7.70 -9.47
C HIS A 18 -11.72 -7.91 -10.39
N GLU A 19 -12.88 -8.25 -9.83
CA GLU A 19 -14.15 -8.32 -10.56
C GLU A 19 -14.70 -6.93 -10.92
N TYR A 20 -14.28 -5.89 -10.19
CA TYR A 20 -14.69 -4.52 -10.44
C TYR A 20 -13.59 -3.72 -11.15
N PRO A 21 -13.94 -2.93 -12.17
CA PRO A 21 -12.99 -1.99 -12.76
C PRO A 21 -12.48 -0.99 -11.72
N VAL A 22 -11.16 -0.75 -11.69
CA VAL A 22 -10.52 0.23 -10.78
C VAL A 22 -11.24 1.57 -10.79
N ILE A 23 -11.67 2.07 -11.95
CA ILE A 23 -12.37 3.35 -12.05
C ILE A 23 -13.65 3.41 -11.20
N LYS A 24 -14.46 2.34 -11.17
CA LYS A 24 -15.70 2.32 -10.36
C LYS A 24 -15.40 2.37 -8.87
N VAL A 25 -14.30 1.74 -8.50
CA VAL A 25 -13.81 1.72 -7.13
C VAL A 25 -13.32 3.12 -6.73
N LEU A 26 -12.56 3.79 -7.60
CA LEU A 26 -12.11 5.16 -7.39
C LEU A 26 -13.27 6.16 -7.32
N ASP A 27 -14.31 6.00 -8.14
CA ASP A 27 -15.51 6.84 -8.07
C ASP A 27 -16.20 6.73 -6.70
N ALA A 28 -16.31 5.51 -6.16
CA ALA A 28 -16.90 5.27 -4.85
C ALA A 28 -16.06 5.90 -3.73
N VAL A 29 -14.72 5.73 -3.75
CA VAL A 29 -13.81 6.36 -2.79
C VAL A 29 -13.87 7.88 -2.90
N GLY A 30 -13.88 8.42 -4.13
CA GLY A 30 -14.01 9.85 -4.38
C GLY A 30 -15.28 10.43 -3.78
N ALA A 31 -16.42 9.75 -3.94
CA ALA A 31 -17.67 10.16 -3.32
C ALA A 31 -17.60 10.13 -1.77
N MET A 32 -16.90 9.18 -1.17
CA MET A 32 -16.72 9.15 0.30
C MET A 32 -15.88 10.33 0.80
N ILE A 33 -14.80 10.65 0.08
CA ILE A 33 -13.95 11.82 0.37
C ILE A 33 -14.78 13.11 0.28
N ASP A 34 -15.54 13.27 -0.81
CA ASP A 34 -16.30 14.50 -1.11
C ASP A 34 -17.49 14.72 -0.16
N ASN A 35 -18.12 13.65 0.35
CA ASN A 35 -19.35 13.73 1.16
C ASN A 35 -19.13 13.85 2.67
N GLY A 36 -17.91 14.11 3.14
CA GLY A 36 -17.69 14.50 4.54
C GLY A 36 -16.53 13.84 5.26
N GLN A 37 -15.71 13.03 4.58
CA GLN A 37 -14.37 12.68 5.10
C GLN A 37 -13.37 13.79 4.78
N ASN A 38 -13.69 15.03 5.18
CA ASN A 38 -12.74 16.15 5.13
C ASN A 38 -11.55 15.80 6.03
N GLY A 39 -10.39 15.54 5.44
CA GLY A 39 -9.19 15.09 6.14
C GLY A 39 -8.74 13.66 5.83
N THR A 40 -9.25 13.01 4.77
CA THR A 40 -8.63 11.76 4.31
C THR A 40 -7.23 12.06 3.80
N ASP A 41 -6.21 11.57 4.50
CA ASP A 41 -4.81 11.69 4.12
C ASP A 41 -4.35 10.45 3.33
N VAL A 42 -4.98 9.29 3.57
CA VAL A 42 -4.53 8.00 3.06
C VAL A 42 -5.67 7.11 2.58
N VAL A 43 -5.48 6.47 1.42
CA VAL A 43 -6.32 5.37 0.91
C VAL A 43 -5.48 4.11 0.84
N ILE A 44 -5.95 3.02 1.45
CA ILE A 44 -5.30 1.71 1.42
C ILE A 44 -6.17 0.76 0.60
N ILE A 45 -5.60 0.27 -0.49
CA ILE A 45 -6.18 -0.74 -1.38
C ILE A 45 -5.66 -2.11 -0.92
N ASP A 46 -6.49 -2.83 -0.18
CA ASP A 46 -6.16 -4.12 0.41
C ASP A 46 -6.43 -5.25 -0.60
N GLY A 47 -5.40 -6.07 -0.90
CA GLY A 47 -5.52 -7.25 -1.74
C GLY A 47 -5.41 -7.00 -3.26
N TYR A 48 -4.71 -5.95 -3.69
CA TYR A 48 -4.50 -5.71 -5.12
C TYR A 48 -3.47 -6.69 -5.69
N ASP A 49 -3.95 -7.67 -6.46
CA ASP A 49 -3.12 -8.60 -7.23
C ASP A 49 -2.43 -7.94 -8.44
N PHE A 50 -1.17 -7.55 -8.26
CA PHE A 50 -0.35 -6.98 -9.33
C PHE A 50 -0.02 -7.96 -10.47
N ASN A 51 -0.28 -9.27 -10.32
CA ASN A 51 -0.15 -10.21 -11.45
C ASN A 51 -1.30 -10.07 -12.46
N ARG A 52 -2.44 -9.51 -12.02
CA ARG A 52 -3.66 -9.32 -12.84
C ARG A 52 -3.91 -7.86 -13.20
N GLY A 53 -3.33 -6.93 -12.45
CA GLY A 53 -3.44 -5.50 -12.68
C GLY A 53 -2.86 -5.05 -14.03
N ALA A 54 -3.43 -4.00 -14.61
CA ALA A 54 -2.87 -3.36 -15.80
C ALA A 54 -2.16 -2.05 -15.46
N ILE A 55 -1.13 -1.67 -16.24
CA ILE A 55 -0.36 -0.42 -16.00
C ILE A 55 -1.28 0.80 -16.02
N LYS A 56 -2.26 0.80 -16.93
CA LYS A 56 -3.31 1.83 -17.02
C LYS A 56 -4.08 2.03 -15.71
N ASP A 57 -4.24 0.98 -14.90
CA ASP A 57 -4.99 1.05 -13.66
C ASP A 57 -4.18 1.80 -12.60
N ILE A 58 -2.85 1.56 -12.56
CA ILE A 58 -1.92 2.32 -11.70
C ILE A 58 -1.87 3.80 -12.13
N ASP A 59 -1.89 4.10 -13.43
CA ASP A 59 -1.96 5.47 -13.93
C ASP A 59 -3.25 6.19 -13.48
N GLN A 60 -4.39 5.50 -13.54
CA GLN A 60 -5.66 6.03 -13.06
C GLN A 60 -5.62 6.31 -11.56
N ILE A 61 -5.05 5.40 -10.77
CA ILE A 61 -4.93 5.56 -9.33
C ILE A 61 -3.98 6.71 -8.99
N LYS A 62 -2.86 6.87 -9.72
CA LYS A 62 -1.94 8.01 -9.54
C LYS A 62 -2.60 9.35 -9.84
N LYS A 63 -3.41 9.40 -10.91
CA LYS A 63 -4.19 10.60 -11.24
C LYS A 63 -5.18 10.93 -10.13
N PHE A 64 -5.94 9.94 -9.66
CA PHE A 64 -6.87 10.09 -8.54
C PHE A 64 -6.18 10.60 -7.27
N ALA A 65 -5.07 9.98 -6.89
CA ALA A 65 -4.28 10.36 -5.71
C ALA A 65 -3.87 11.84 -5.76
N LYS A 66 -3.41 12.30 -6.94
CA LYS A 66 -3.04 13.70 -7.16
C LYS A 66 -4.24 14.65 -7.12
N GLU A 67 -5.36 14.27 -7.73
CA GLU A 67 -6.57 15.09 -7.78
C GLU A 67 -7.21 15.26 -6.40
N LYS A 68 -7.26 14.19 -5.62
CA LYS A 68 -7.80 14.21 -4.25
C LYS A 68 -6.78 14.62 -3.18
N SER A 69 -5.51 14.79 -3.56
CA SER A 69 -4.39 15.11 -2.66
C SER A 69 -4.23 14.10 -1.51
N VAL A 70 -4.34 12.80 -1.83
CA VAL A 70 -4.23 11.69 -0.87
C VAL A 70 -3.04 10.79 -1.19
N GLU A 71 -2.47 10.15 -0.16
CA GLU A 71 -1.53 9.06 -0.34
C GLU A 71 -2.28 7.75 -0.64
N VAL A 72 -1.76 6.91 -1.53
CA VAL A 72 -2.35 5.61 -1.84
C VAL A 72 -1.36 4.50 -1.56
N TRP A 73 -1.77 3.53 -0.74
CA TRP A 73 -1.03 2.33 -0.43
C TRP A 73 -1.75 1.10 -0.98
N PHE A 74 -0.98 0.08 -1.32
CA PHE A 74 -1.48 -1.21 -1.74
C PHE A 74 -0.95 -2.28 -0.78
N SER A 75 -1.79 -3.25 -0.45
CA SER A 75 -1.33 -4.52 0.12
C SER A 75 -1.36 -5.59 -0.96
N ASP A 76 -0.33 -6.44 -0.98
CA ASP A 76 -0.23 -7.61 -1.84
C ASP A 76 0.52 -8.73 -1.11
N THR A 77 0.28 -9.97 -1.51
CA THR A 77 0.91 -11.15 -0.92
C THR A 77 2.18 -11.50 -1.68
N ILE A 78 3.30 -11.59 -0.95
CA ILE A 78 4.57 -12.06 -1.53
C ILE A 78 4.56 -13.58 -1.56
N TYR A 79 4.73 -14.16 -2.75
CA TYR A 79 4.84 -15.61 -2.93
C TYR A 79 6.29 -16.10 -2.75
N PRO A 80 6.50 -17.36 -2.34
CA PRO A 80 7.85 -17.92 -2.26
C PRO A 80 8.59 -17.82 -3.59
N ASN A 81 9.88 -17.46 -3.56
CA ASN A 81 10.75 -17.32 -4.73
C ASN A 81 10.30 -16.28 -5.78
N SER A 82 9.41 -15.36 -5.39
CA SER A 82 8.88 -14.31 -6.28
C SER A 82 9.61 -12.98 -6.17
N LEU A 83 10.79 -12.93 -5.53
CA LEU A 83 11.62 -11.72 -5.42
C LEU A 83 12.68 -11.70 -6.51
N ASP A 84 13.03 -10.52 -7.01
CA ASP A 84 14.16 -10.29 -7.89
C ASP A 84 15.49 -10.08 -7.13
N GLU A 85 16.54 -9.71 -7.85
CA GLU A 85 17.89 -9.52 -7.33
C GLU A 85 17.98 -8.35 -6.32
N ASP A 86 17.08 -7.36 -6.43
CA ASP A 86 17.00 -6.20 -5.53
C ASP A 86 16.05 -6.45 -4.34
N GLY A 87 15.45 -7.64 -4.27
CA GLY A 87 14.49 -8.01 -3.23
C GLY A 87 13.07 -7.47 -3.46
N ILE A 88 12.79 -6.96 -4.67
CA ILE A 88 11.48 -6.46 -5.08
C ILE A 88 10.63 -7.64 -5.57
N PRO A 89 9.34 -7.74 -5.19
CA PRO A 89 8.43 -8.71 -5.77
C PRO A 89 8.34 -8.55 -7.29
N LYS A 90 8.65 -9.63 -8.04
CA LYS A 90 8.73 -9.65 -9.51
C LYS A 90 7.45 -9.16 -10.19
N ASN A 91 6.29 -9.37 -9.56
CA ASN A 91 5.01 -8.90 -10.06
C ASN A 91 4.87 -7.37 -10.04
N LEU A 92 5.70 -6.67 -9.26
CA LEU A 92 5.78 -5.20 -9.25
C LEU A 92 6.68 -4.64 -10.35
N ASN A 93 7.54 -5.45 -10.97
CA ASN A 93 8.52 -4.98 -11.96
C ASN A 93 7.89 -4.17 -13.11
N PRO A 94 6.73 -4.55 -13.68
CA PRO A 94 6.07 -3.74 -14.72
C PRO A 94 5.62 -2.35 -14.25
N PHE A 95 5.38 -2.18 -12.95
CA PHE A 95 4.83 -0.97 -12.34
C PHE A 95 5.88 -0.20 -11.54
N ILE A 96 7.11 -0.71 -11.47
CA ILE A 96 8.07 -0.26 -10.47
C ILE A 96 8.38 1.23 -10.65
N HIS A 97 8.44 1.74 -11.88
CA HIS A 97 8.66 3.16 -12.15
C HIS A 97 7.56 4.07 -11.59
N ASP A 98 6.34 3.55 -11.47
CA ASP A 98 5.18 4.28 -10.96
C ASP A 98 5.03 4.19 -9.44
N ILE A 99 5.67 3.18 -8.82
CA ILE A 99 5.65 2.95 -7.39
C ILE A 99 6.84 3.66 -6.73
N LYS A 100 6.53 4.61 -5.84
CA LYS A 100 7.54 5.40 -5.11
C LYS A 100 8.21 4.61 -3.98
N THR A 101 7.46 3.80 -3.26
CA THR A 101 7.94 3.09 -2.07
C THR A 101 7.41 1.67 -2.05
N VAL A 102 8.27 0.71 -1.72
CA VAL A 102 7.90 -0.70 -1.53
C VAL A 102 8.42 -1.15 -0.17
N LEU A 103 7.50 -1.65 0.64
CA LEU A 103 7.71 -2.22 1.95
C LEU A 103 7.41 -3.71 1.88
N THR A 104 8.24 -4.53 2.53
CA THR A 104 7.96 -5.95 2.72
C THR A 104 7.87 -6.26 4.20
N ILE A 105 6.92 -7.12 4.56
CA ILE A 105 6.73 -7.64 5.91
C ILE A 105 6.96 -9.14 5.83
N LYS A 106 7.90 -9.66 6.62
CA LYS A 106 8.22 -11.09 6.65
C LYS A 106 8.23 -11.61 8.07
N PRO A 107 7.73 -12.83 8.32
CA PRO A 107 7.92 -13.50 9.59
C PRO A 107 9.40 -13.70 9.91
N ASP A 108 9.79 -13.41 11.14
CA ASP A 108 11.11 -13.64 11.70
C ASP A 108 10.96 -14.16 13.15
N GLY A 109 10.89 -15.49 13.29
CA GLY A 109 10.61 -16.15 14.56
C GLY A 109 9.26 -15.73 15.16
N ASN A 110 9.29 -15.09 16.33
CA ASN A 110 8.10 -14.56 17.03
C ASN A 110 7.78 -13.10 16.66
N SER A 111 8.49 -12.55 15.70
CA SER A 111 8.32 -11.17 15.23
C SER A 111 8.06 -11.09 13.73
N LEU A 112 7.63 -9.93 13.27
CA LEU A 112 7.57 -9.56 11.87
C LEU A 112 8.64 -8.50 11.61
N LYS A 113 9.52 -8.77 10.63
CA LYS A 113 10.53 -7.82 10.16
C LYS A 113 9.94 -6.98 9.02
N LEU A 114 10.04 -5.67 9.16
CA LEU A 114 9.64 -4.71 8.12
C LEU A 114 10.88 -4.18 7.40
N SER A 115 10.92 -4.28 6.08
CA SER A 115 12.06 -3.87 5.25
C SER A 115 11.62 -2.95 4.11
N PHE A 116 12.30 -1.81 3.95
CA PHE A 116 12.19 -0.96 2.76
C PHE A 116 13.03 -1.56 1.65
N VAL A 117 12.36 -2.13 0.64
CA VAL A 117 13.04 -2.69 -0.56
C VAL A 117 13.13 -1.66 -1.68
N LYS A 118 12.31 -0.61 -1.62
CA LYS A 118 12.44 0.59 -2.46
C LYS A 118 12.03 1.84 -1.70
N HIS A 119 12.94 2.79 -1.53
CA HIS A 119 12.65 4.16 -1.07
C HIS A 119 13.75 5.11 -1.56
N GLY A 120 13.57 5.75 -2.71
CA GLY A 120 14.67 6.54 -3.31
C GLY A 120 15.93 5.69 -3.54
N ALA A 121 17.11 6.20 -3.16
CA ALA A 121 18.41 5.56 -3.42
C ALA A 121 18.93 4.61 -2.31
N ILE A 122 18.12 4.29 -1.29
CA ILE A 122 18.62 3.54 -0.11
C ILE A 122 17.66 2.40 0.24
N SER A 123 18.11 1.17 -0.01
CA SER A 123 17.63 -0.01 0.71
C SER A 123 18.19 0.11 2.13
N GLN A 124 17.35 0.48 3.09
CA GLN A 124 17.72 0.54 4.50
C GLN A 124 16.97 -0.59 5.20
N GLU A 125 17.72 -1.49 5.85
CA GLU A 125 17.12 -2.39 6.82
C GLU A 125 16.49 -1.52 7.90
N SER A 126 15.15 -1.55 7.97
CA SER A 126 14.47 -0.87 9.06
C SER A 126 14.69 -1.70 10.32
N HIS A 127 15.06 -1.04 11.42
CA HIS A 127 15.10 -1.68 12.75
C HIS A 127 13.68 -1.89 13.31
N LEU A 128 12.64 -1.65 12.52
CA LEU A 128 11.25 -1.79 12.94
C LEU A 128 10.89 -3.28 12.95
N CYS A 129 10.64 -3.77 14.15
CA CYS A 129 10.19 -5.11 14.44
C CYS A 129 8.79 -5.01 15.03
N LEU A 130 7.87 -5.86 14.58
CA LEU A 130 6.52 -5.96 15.16
C LEU A 130 6.39 -7.30 15.89
N ASP A 131 5.82 -7.31 17.08
CA ASP A 131 5.52 -8.55 17.77
C ASP A 131 4.38 -9.27 17.03
N ALA A 132 4.57 -10.55 16.68
CA ALA A 132 3.66 -11.25 15.78
C ALA A 132 2.26 -11.51 16.40
N LYS A 133 2.11 -11.38 17.72
CA LYS A 133 0.84 -11.60 18.42
C LYS A 133 0.05 -10.32 18.59
N THR A 134 0.74 -9.23 18.89
CA THR A 134 0.14 -7.93 19.21
C THR A 134 0.14 -6.97 18.02
N LEU A 135 0.99 -7.21 17.03
CA LEU A 135 1.27 -6.33 15.89
C LEU A 135 1.73 -4.92 16.30
N LEU A 136 2.17 -4.78 17.55
CA LEU A 136 2.75 -3.55 18.08
C LEU A 136 4.27 -3.55 17.82
N ILE A 137 4.83 -2.35 17.75
CA ILE A 137 6.28 -2.16 17.63
C ILE A 137 6.95 -2.75 18.88
N CYS A 138 7.95 -3.60 18.66
CA CYS A 138 8.78 -4.22 19.70
C CYS A 138 9.61 -3.20 20.48
#